data_AF-A0A8C5GMG6-F1
#
_entry.id   AF-A0A8C5GMG6-F1
#
_cell.length_a   1.000
_cell.length_b   1.000
_cell.length_c   1.000
_cell.angle_alpha   90.00
_cell.angle_beta   90.00
_cell.angle_gamma   90.00
#
_symmetry.space_group_name_H-M   'P 1'
#
loop_
_entity.id
_entity.type
_entity.pdbx_description
1 polymer ?
#
loop_
_entity_poly.entity_id
_entity_poly.type
_entity_poly.pdbx_seq_one_letter_code
_entity_poly.pdbx_strand_id
1 'polypeptide(L)'
;MDYDTTGASFRYIAAALLFSRLLTAQSNLKPSGRLMLLGSLVWVLLFLALISYFLDARVDEQMTSSGSLLSQYPDHRSTPKQAPHLHSSVLETRPELTLTLKLTDPRYTSLPLSKSPTLENSHKVSPDPHSAPDMKQQKGDSSKPNSVLQQLWRGHASTNILNKSLKNALKYYVMSNKHKVSFQGKLRTGQSSKELLCQMKTQVELRMVDGQEEPFSLLGWAKVVPKISIDQLFRKQNQSNFKTCAVVSNAGSILGSGLGKEIDSHDAVLRFNSAPTKNYQRDVGSKTTIRLINSQILTQSHFSFMTNSIYKNVTLVAWDPPPYNRDLHKWYAAPDFNLFDPYVKHRKLHPEQPFYILHPSYIWQAWDLVQSNTEVNIQPNPTSSGFMGIILMMALCEQVHVYEYIPSTRQTSLCHYHENFHDVACTLGSYHPLVFEKSLIQLINTGLESDLRMKGRATLPGFSTVNCDF
;
A
#
# COMPACT_ATOMS: atom_id res chain seq x y z
N MET A 1 31.93 -14.40 -40.78
CA MET A 1 32.78 -13.20 -40.82
C MET A 1 31.85 -12.02 -41.04
N ASP A 2 31.70 -11.21 -40.00
CA ASP A 2 31.53 -9.75 -40.05
C ASP A 2 31.34 -9.31 -38.58
N TYR A 3 32.43 -8.84 -37.99
CA TYR A 3 32.42 -8.12 -36.71
C TYR A 3 32.74 -6.66 -37.02
N ASP A 4 31.80 -5.81 -36.67
CA ASP A 4 31.80 -4.36 -36.85
C ASP A 4 32.91 -3.71 -36.00
N THR A 5 34.00 -3.28 -36.65
CA THR A 5 35.21 -2.71 -36.05
C THR A 5 35.17 -1.18 -35.91
N THR A 6 34.01 -0.55 -36.10
CA THR A 6 33.91 0.93 -36.15
C THR A 6 33.72 1.61 -34.79
N GLY A 7 33.23 0.91 -33.76
CA GLY A 7 32.93 1.48 -32.44
C GLY A 7 34.12 1.63 -31.47
N ALA A 8 35.15 0.78 -31.61
CA ALA A 8 36.33 0.81 -30.73
C ALA A 8 37.25 2.00 -31.04
N SER A 9 37.42 2.32 -32.32
CA SER A 9 38.36 3.35 -32.81
C SER A 9 37.99 4.78 -32.36
N PHE A 10 36.69 5.11 -32.22
CA PHE A 10 36.25 6.43 -31.77
C PHE A 10 36.54 6.70 -30.28
N ARG A 11 36.55 5.67 -29.44
CA ARG A 11 36.78 5.81 -27.99
C ARG A 11 38.25 6.11 -27.66
N TYR A 12 39.18 5.52 -28.41
CA TYR A 12 40.61 5.79 -28.24
C TYR A 12 41.04 7.17 -28.76
N ILE A 13 40.41 7.66 -29.83
CA ILE A 13 40.68 9.00 -30.37
C ILE A 13 40.17 10.09 -29.41
N ALA A 14 38.98 9.91 -28.82
CA ALA A 14 38.45 10.84 -27.82
C ALA A 14 39.31 10.88 -26.54
N ALA A 15 39.79 9.72 -26.08
CA ALA A 15 40.70 9.63 -24.93
C ALA A 15 42.06 10.31 -25.20
N ALA A 16 42.64 10.12 -26.40
CA ALA A 16 43.90 10.76 -26.80
C ALA A 16 43.77 12.30 -26.90
N LEU A 17 42.64 12.82 -27.41
CA LEU A 17 42.37 14.26 -27.48
C LEU A 17 42.16 14.89 -26.09
N LEU A 18 41.48 14.19 -25.18
CA LEU A 18 41.35 14.60 -23.78
C LEU A 18 42.70 14.64 -23.06
N PHE A 19 43.54 13.62 -23.28
CA PHE A 19 44.88 13.54 -22.69
C PHE A 19 45.80 14.64 -23.22
N SER A 20 45.76 14.93 -24.53
CA SER A 20 46.49 16.05 -25.13
C SER A 20 46.05 17.40 -24.57
N ARG A 21 44.75 17.61 -24.31
CA ARG A 21 44.23 18.85 -23.71
C ARG A 21 44.60 19.01 -22.24
N LEU A 22 44.67 17.91 -21.49
CA LEU A 22 45.14 17.88 -20.09
C LEU A 22 46.64 18.19 -19.96
N LEU A 23 47.46 17.70 -20.89
CA LEU A 23 48.89 18.02 -20.95
C LEU A 23 49.14 19.50 -21.30
N THR A 24 48.35 20.08 -22.21
CA THR A 24 48.42 21.53 -22.49
C THR A 24 47.93 22.40 -21.33
N ALA A 25 47.09 21.88 -20.43
CA ALA A 25 46.65 22.61 -19.24
C ALA A 25 47.70 22.62 -18.11
N GLN A 26 48.65 21.68 -18.11
CA GLN A 26 49.73 21.60 -17.11
C GLN A 26 50.76 22.74 -17.21
N SER A 27 50.97 23.32 -18.40
CA SER A 27 51.99 24.35 -18.62
C SER A 27 51.70 25.65 -17.85
N ASN A 28 50.43 25.93 -17.53
CA ASN A 28 49.98 27.17 -16.87
C ASN A 28 49.68 27.05 -15.36
N LEU A 29 49.95 25.90 -14.73
CA LEU A 29 49.65 25.66 -13.32
C LEU A 29 50.88 25.84 -12.41
N LYS A 30 50.67 26.46 -11.24
CA LYS A 30 51.67 26.56 -10.16
C LYS A 30 52.11 25.15 -9.68
N PRO A 31 53.32 24.98 -9.11
CA PRO A 31 53.86 23.66 -8.75
C PRO A 31 52.94 22.79 -7.87
N SER A 32 52.20 23.40 -6.95
CA SER A 32 51.21 22.72 -6.10
C SER A 32 50.01 22.16 -6.87
N GLY A 33 49.57 22.85 -7.93
CA GLY A 33 48.47 22.39 -8.79
C GLY A 33 48.84 21.20 -9.68
N ARG A 34 50.11 21.12 -10.10
CA ARG A 34 50.62 19.98 -10.88
C ARG A 34 50.63 18.69 -10.07
N LEU A 35 50.96 18.77 -8.78
CA LEU A 35 51.01 17.62 -7.88
C LEU A 35 49.60 17.04 -7.60
N MET A 36 48.59 17.90 -7.41
CA MET A 36 47.20 17.45 -7.23
C MET A 36 46.63 16.78 -8.49
N LEU A 37 46.95 17.32 -9.68
CA LEU A 37 46.51 16.73 -10.96
C LEU A 37 47.16 15.37 -11.23
N LEU A 38 48.46 15.22 -10.93
CA LEU A 38 49.14 13.93 -11.00
C LEU A 38 48.54 12.92 -10.01
N GLY A 39 48.26 13.34 -8.78
CA GLY A 39 47.59 12.49 -7.78
C GLY A 39 46.20 12.04 -8.23
N SER A 40 45.42 12.93 -8.87
CA SER A 40 44.09 12.64 -9.38
C SER A 40 44.13 11.65 -10.55
N LEU A 41 45.08 11.80 -11.47
CA LEU A 41 45.29 10.89 -12.60
C LEU A 41 45.71 9.48 -12.15
N VAL A 42 46.60 9.38 -11.16
CA VAL A 42 46.99 8.09 -10.56
C VAL A 42 45.77 7.42 -9.91
N TRP A 43 44.92 8.19 -9.21
CA TRP A 43 43.70 7.66 -8.60
C TRP A 43 42.69 7.13 -9.62
N VAL A 44 42.50 7.85 -10.73
CA VAL A 44 41.62 7.42 -11.84
C VAL A 44 42.16 6.14 -12.50
N LEU A 45 43.47 6.04 -12.71
CA LEU A 45 44.08 4.84 -13.27
C LEU A 45 43.96 3.63 -12.34
N LEU A 46 44.17 3.81 -11.03
CA LEU A 46 43.95 2.76 -10.03
C LEU A 46 42.50 2.30 -9.99
N PHE A 47 41.55 3.24 -10.06
CA PHE A 47 40.12 2.93 -10.09
C PHE A 47 39.71 2.14 -11.33
N LEU A 48 40.23 2.52 -12.51
CA LEU A 48 39.98 1.81 -13.77
C LEU A 48 40.64 0.41 -13.78
N ALA A 49 41.83 0.25 -13.20
CA ALA A 49 42.46 -1.05 -13.03
C ALA A 49 41.65 -1.95 -12.09
N LEU A 50 41.10 -1.40 -11.00
CA LEU A 50 40.25 -2.13 -10.06
C LEU A 50 38.95 -2.60 -10.74
N ILE A 51 38.30 -1.73 -11.52
CA ILE A 51 37.10 -2.09 -12.29
C ILE A 51 37.42 -3.19 -13.32
N SER A 52 38.56 -3.10 -14.00
CA SER A 52 38.98 -4.11 -14.98
C SER A 52 39.22 -5.47 -14.30
N TYR A 53 39.87 -5.49 -13.13
CA TYR A 53 40.05 -6.70 -12.33
C TYR A 53 38.71 -7.35 -11.94
N PHE A 54 37.71 -6.57 -11.53
CA PHE A 54 36.38 -7.11 -11.17
C PHE A 54 35.53 -7.53 -12.37
N LEU A 55 35.80 -7.00 -13.56
CA LEU A 55 35.13 -7.39 -14.80
C LEU A 55 35.74 -8.65 -15.42
N ASP A 56 37.07 -8.85 -15.31
CA ASP A 56 37.76 -10.07 -15.77
C ASP A 56 37.56 -11.26 -14.81
N ALA A 57 37.47 -11.03 -13.49
CA ALA A 57 37.29 -12.09 -12.49
C ALA A 57 35.90 -12.78 -12.51
N ARG A 58 35.03 -12.48 -13.48
CA ARG A 58 33.69 -13.08 -13.62
C ARG A 58 33.51 -13.93 -14.89
N VAL A 59 34.56 -14.22 -15.64
CA VAL A 59 34.45 -14.94 -16.92
C VAL A 59 35.03 -16.37 -16.91
N ASP A 60 35.82 -16.76 -15.91
CA ASP A 60 36.37 -18.12 -15.83
C ASP A 60 35.81 -18.93 -14.65
N GLU A 61 34.63 -19.52 -14.81
CA GLU A 61 34.31 -20.82 -14.19
C GLU A 61 33.13 -21.49 -14.91
N GLN A 62 33.45 -22.39 -15.86
CA GLN A 62 32.48 -23.24 -16.52
C GLN A 62 32.69 -24.71 -16.08
N MET A 63 31.62 -25.27 -15.51
CA MET A 63 31.19 -26.68 -15.52
C MET A 63 32.26 -27.78 -15.63
N THR A 64 32.40 -28.55 -14.55
CA THR A 64 32.70 -29.99 -14.64
C THR A 64 31.69 -30.79 -13.81
N SER A 65 31.45 -32.01 -14.29
CA SER A 65 30.28 -32.86 -14.05
C SER A 65 30.64 -34.04 -13.13
N SER A 66 29.64 -34.45 -12.33
CA SER A 66 29.40 -35.81 -11.78
C SER A 66 30.34 -36.42 -10.74
N GLY A 67 29.77 -36.83 -9.60
CA GLY A 67 30.39 -37.77 -8.65
C GLY A 67 29.58 -37.98 -7.37
N SER A 68 28.87 -39.11 -7.28
CA SER A 68 28.02 -39.52 -6.14
C SER A 68 28.81 -39.83 -4.87
N LEU A 69 28.20 -39.71 -3.67
CA LEU A 69 28.10 -40.79 -2.66
C LEU A 69 27.32 -40.38 -1.38
N LEU A 70 26.30 -41.19 -1.05
CA LEU A 70 25.92 -41.74 0.26
C LEU A 70 25.55 -40.86 1.48
N SER A 71 24.28 -41.01 1.90
CA SER A 71 23.80 -41.24 3.29
C SER A 71 22.26 -41.44 3.21
N GLN A 72 21.62 -42.62 3.26
CA GLN A 72 21.55 -43.74 4.24
C GLN A 72 20.97 -43.36 5.62
N TYR A 73 19.66 -43.64 5.82
CA TYR A 73 18.95 -44.34 6.93
C TYR A 73 17.45 -43.90 7.03
N PRO A 74 16.51 -44.69 7.62
CA PRO A 74 15.49 -45.41 6.83
C PRO A 74 14.03 -45.36 7.38
N ASP A 75 13.13 -46.03 6.63
CA ASP A 75 11.92 -46.77 7.04
C ASP A 75 10.70 -46.00 7.64
N HIS A 76 9.43 -46.31 7.34
CA HIS A 76 8.80 -47.53 6.82
C HIS A 76 7.55 -47.27 5.96
N ARG A 77 7.22 -48.29 5.18
CA ARG A 77 6.15 -48.41 4.18
C ARG A 77 4.98 -49.22 4.78
N SER A 78 3.74 -48.89 4.41
CA SER A 78 2.70 -49.90 4.14
C SER A 78 1.49 -49.29 3.41
N THR A 79 1.31 -49.71 2.17
CA THR A 79 0.05 -49.81 1.41
C THR A 79 -0.16 -51.33 1.15
N PRO A 80 -1.14 -51.86 0.38
CA PRO A 80 -2.15 -51.22 -0.49
C PRO A 80 -3.52 -51.93 -0.56
N LYS A 81 -4.42 -51.40 -1.41
CA LYS A 81 -5.40 -52.06 -2.33
C LYS A 81 -6.51 -51.03 -2.65
N GLN A 82 -7.10 -50.85 -3.82
CA GLN A 82 -7.02 -51.37 -5.19
C GLN A 82 -7.99 -50.45 -6.00
N ALA A 83 -7.69 -50.13 -7.26
CA ALA A 83 -8.63 -49.50 -8.22
C ALA A 83 -9.55 -50.58 -8.85
N PRO A 84 -10.60 -50.28 -9.67
CA PRO A 84 -10.39 -49.74 -11.03
C PRO A 84 -11.48 -48.82 -11.67
N HIS A 85 -11.01 -48.05 -12.68
CA HIS A 85 -11.61 -47.68 -13.99
C HIS A 85 -13.09 -47.25 -14.17
N LEU A 86 -13.28 -46.09 -14.83
CA LEU A 86 -14.08 -46.01 -16.07
C LEU A 86 -13.66 -44.83 -16.98
N HIS A 87 -13.62 -45.11 -18.29
CA HIS A 87 -13.40 -44.24 -19.44
C HIS A 87 -14.53 -43.23 -19.69
N SER A 88 -14.19 -42.06 -20.28
CA SER A 88 -14.78 -41.58 -21.53
C SER A 88 -14.12 -40.27 -21.99
N SER A 89 -13.66 -40.30 -23.24
CA SER A 89 -13.14 -39.21 -24.06
C SER A 89 -14.23 -38.75 -25.04
N VAL A 90 -14.45 -37.44 -25.23
CA VAL A 90 -14.89 -36.92 -26.54
C VAL A 90 -14.22 -35.57 -26.81
N LEU A 91 -13.59 -35.54 -27.99
CA LEU A 91 -12.98 -34.46 -28.73
C LEU A 91 -14.08 -33.78 -29.56
N GLU A 92 -14.22 -32.46 -29.56
CA GLU A 92 -14.83 -31.79 -30.70
C GLU A 92 -14.33 -30.35 -30.88
N THR A 93 -14.14 -30.03 -32.15
CA THR A 93 -13.31 -28.97 -32.75
C THR A 93 -14.12 -27.73 -33.13
N ARG A 94 -13.39 -26.63 -33.34
CA ARG A 94 -13.81 -25.25 -33.74
C ARG A 94 -14.68 -25.19 -35.02
N PRO A 95 -15.21 -24.00 -35.38
CA PRO A 95 -14.43 -23.16 -36.30
C PRO A 95 -14.36 -21.67 -35.94
N GLU A 96 -13.26 -21.06 -36.40
CA GLU A 96 -12.95 -19.63 -36.42
C GLU A 96 -13.80 -18.91 -37.47
N LEU A 97 -14.24 -17.67 -37.18
CA LEU A 97 -14.71 -16.72 -38.18
C LEU A 97 -13.64 -15.66 -38.40
N THR A 98 -13.02 -15.72 -39.59
CA THR A 98 -12.07 -14.75 -40.11
C THR A 98 -12.85 -13.64 -40.82
N LEU A 99 -12.67 -12.38 -40.42
CA LEU A 99 -13.19 -11.22 -41.14
C LEU A 99 -12.04 -10.30 -41.51
N THR A 100 -11.65 -10.38 -42.77
CA THR A 100 -10.69 -9.52 -43.46
C THR A 100 -11.28 -8.14 -43.73
N LEU A 101 -10.65 -7.09 -43.21
CA LEU A 101 -10.73 -5.73 -43.77
C LEU A 101 -9.30 -5.17 -43.91
N LYS A 102 -8.91 -4.96 -45.16
CA LYS A 102 -7.70 -4.22 -45.56
C LYS A 102 -8.00 -2.72 -45.48
N LEU A 103 -7.08 -1.95 -44.89
CA LEU A 103 -6.75 -0.59 -45.29
C LEU A 103 -5.31 -0.29 -44.85
N THR A 104 -4.45 -0.11 -45.85
CA THR A 104 -3.12 0.55 -45.88
C THR A 104 -3.23 1.98 -45.29
N ASP A 105 -2.25 2.61 -44.64
CA ASP A 105 -0.83 2.87 -44.98
C ASP A 105 -0.11 3.54 -43.76
N PRO A 106 1.15 4.04 -43.80
CA PRO A 106 2.26 3.49 -43.01
C PRO A 106 2.84 4.52 -42.02
N ARG A 107 3.53 4.06 -40.98
CA ARG A 107 4.73 4.69 -40.39
C ARG A 107 5.12 3.92 -39.14
N TYR A 108 6.43 3.73 -38.99
CA TYR A 108 7.17 3.01 -37.95
C TYR A 108 7.43 1.52 -38.21
N THR A 109 8.50 1.36 -38.99
CA THR A 109 9.42 0.22 -39.07
C THR A 109 9.76 -0.40 -37.71
N SER A 110 9.66 -1.73 -37.67
CA SER A 110 10.05 -2.67 -36.61
C SER A 110 11.50 -3.14 -36.73
N LEU A 111 12.15 -3.51 -35.61
CA LEU A 111 13.10 -4.64 -35.42
C LEU A 111 13.67 -4.60 -33.97
N PRO A 112 14.13 -5.72 -33.36
CA PRO A 112 13.52 -7.04 -33.21
C PRO A 112 13.37 -7.49 -31.73
N LEU A 113 12.50 -8.48 -31.51
CA LEU A 113 12.40 -9.30 -30.30
C LEU A 113 13.68 -10.15 -30.12
N SER A 114 14.30 -10.08 -28.94
CA SER A 114 15.31 -11.06 -28.50
C SER A 114 14.90 -11.74 -27.18
N LYS A 115 15.39 -12.97 -27.04
CA LYS A 115 14.90 -14.07 -26.22
C LYS A 115 14.98 -13.84 -24.70
N SER A 116 14.00 -14.38 -23.99
CA SER A 116 14.02 -14.57 -22.53
C SER A 116 15.08 -15.60 -22.10
N PRO A 117 15.73 -15.40 -20.95
CA PRO A 117 16.23 -16.48 -20.11
C PRO A 117 15.33 -16.69 -18.88
N THR A 118 15.30 -17.94 -18.46
CA THR A 118 14.56 -18.54 -17.34
C THR A 118 15.00 -18.03 -15.95
N LEU A 119 14.06 -18.14 -15.00
CA LEU A 119 14.17 -17.83 -13.58
C LEU A 119 15.36 -18.50 -12.87
N GLU A 120 16.01 -17.74 -12.01
CA GLU A 120 16.55 -18.24 -10.74
C GLU A 120 16.03 -17.39 -9.57
N ASN A 121 15.58 -18.08 -8.53
CA ASN A 121 14.97 -17.55 -7.32
C ASN A 121 15.99 -16.77 -6.48
N SER A 122 15.68 -15.50 -6.19
CA SER A 122 16.14 -14.85 -4.96
C SER A 122 15.03 -13.98 -4.40
N HIS A 123 14.37 -14.47 -3.34
CA HIS A 123 13.44 -13.68 -2.54
C HIS A 123 14.22 -12.58 -1.81
N LYS A 124 14.30 -11.41 -2.44
CA LYS A 124 14.54 -10.13 -1.76
C LYS A 124 13.27 -9.31 -1.86
N VAL A 125 12.58 -9.18 -0.73
CA VAL A 125 11.53 -8.19 -0.55
C VAL A 125 12.19 -6.82 -0.67
N SER A 126 11.81 -6.04 -1.68
CA SER A 126 12.23 -4.65 -1.80
C SER A 126 11.57 -3.82 -0.69
N PRO A 127 12.30 -2.92 -0.02
CA PRO A 127 11.74 -2.05 1.00
C PRO A 127 10.73 -1.06 0.40
N ASP A 128 9.69 -0.76 1.18
CA ASP A 128 8.66 0.24 0.89
C ASP A 128 9.31 1.64 0.71
N PRO A 129 9.07 2.36 -0.40
CA PRO A 129 9.60 3.71 -0.61
C PRO A 129 9.08 4.75 0.40
N HIS A 130 8.14 4.40 1.28
CA HIS A 130 7.68 5.25 2.39
C HIS A 130 8.38 4.98 3.73
N SER A 131 9.32 4.03 3.81
CA SER A 131 10.13 3.87 5.01
C SER A 131 11.02 5.09 5.22
N ALA A 132 10.92 5.73 6.39
CA ALA A 132 11.95 6.65 6.87
C ALA A 132 13.34 5.99 6.76
N PRO A 133 14.45 6.74 6.57
CA PRO A 133 15.78 6.16 6.44
C PRO A 133 16.06 5.19 7.60
N ASP A 134 16.66 4.05 7.26
CA ASP A 134 16.87 2.87 8.11
C ASP A 134 17.55 3.25 9.45
N MET A 135 16.75 3.63 10.43
CA MET A 135 17.22 4.00 11.77
C MET A 135 17.41 2.70 12.55
N LYS A 136 18.68 2.31 12.74
CA LYS A 136 19.08 1.16 13.56
C LYS A 136 18.16 0.97 14.77
N GLN A 137 17.41 -0.12 14.79
CA GLN A 137 16.60 -0.55 15.93
C GLN A 137 17.52 -0.71 17.15
N GLN A 138 17.40 0.21 18.11
CA GLN A 138 17.82 -0.07 19.47
C GLN A 138 16.75 -0.97 20.08
N LYS A 139 17.18 -2.11 20.65
CA LYS A 139 16.39 -2.98 21.50
C LYS A 139 15.83 -2.12 22.63
N GLY A 140 14.56 -1.74 22.53
CA GLY A 140 13.91 -0.82 23.45
C GLY A 140 13.67 -1.47 24.81
N ASP A 141 14.02 -0.73 25.84
CA ASP A 141 13.71 -1.00 27.24
C ASP A 141 12.22 -1.37 27.41
N SER A 142 11.97 -2.51 28.06
CA SER A 142 10.66 -3.15 28.21
C SER A 142 9.79 -2.52 29.31
N SER A 143 9.93 -1.22 29.56
CA SER A 143 9.24 -0.55 30.66
C SER A 143 7.86 0.01 30.24
N LYS A 144 6.85 -0.85 30.41
CA LYS A 144 5.38 -0.60 30.53
C LYS A 144 4.49 -0.62 29.27
N PRO A 145 4.26 -1.78 28.62
CA PRO A 145 3.15 -1.96 27.66
C PRO A 145 1.78 -1.54 28.22
N ASN A 146 1.58 -1.65 29.55
CA ASN A 146 0.35 -1.22 30.22
C ASN A 146 0.08 0.30 30.15
N SER A 147 1.11 1.17 30.05
CA SER A 147 0.88 2.62 30.06
C SER A 147 0.44 3.16 28.69
N VAL A 148 0.92 2.58 27.60
CA VAL A 148 0.53 2.94 26.22
C VAL A 148 -0.92 2.51 25.97
N LEU A 149 -1.25 1.27 26.31
CA LEU A 149 -2.61 0.75 26.15
C LEU A 149 -3.63 1.55 26.99
N GLN A 150 -3.30 1.85 28.24
CA GLN A 150 -4.16 2.68 29.10
C GLN A 150 -4.39 4.09 28.51
N GLN A 151 -3.39 4.69 27.87
CA GLN A 151 -3.56 5.98 27.20
C GLN A 151 -4.48 5.89 25.99
N LEU A 152 -4.32 4.85 25.15
CA LEU A 152 -5.20 4.61 24.01
C LEU A 152 -6.65 4.35 24.45
N TRP A 153 -6.87 3.54 25.49
CA TRP A 153 -8.21 3.26 26.01
C TRP A 153 -8.85 4.47 26.71
N ARG A 154 -8.06 5.41 27.23
CA ARG A 154 -8.58 6.67 27.78
C ARG A 154 -8.85 7.73 26.70
N GLY A 155 -8.43 7.51 25.46
CA GLY A 155 -8.60 8.48 24.37
C GLY A 155 -7.69 9.71 24.50
N HIS A 156 -6.62 9.65 25.30
CA HIS A 156 -5.67 10.75 25.42
C HIS A 156 -4.61 10.66 24.32
N ALA A 157 -4.88 11.29 23.18
CA ALA A 157 -3.88 11.51 22.13
C ALA A 157 -2.81 12.46 22.65
N SER A 158 -1.58 11.99 22.79
CA SER A 158 -0.45 12.88 23.02
C SER A 158 0.80 12.34 22.35
N THR A 159 1.72 13.23 21.99
CA THR A 159 3.04 12.83 21.50
C THR A 159 3.83 12.05 22.55
N ASN A 160 3.43 12.07 23.83
CA ASN A 160 4.08 11.32 24.91
C ASN A 160 3.89 9.80 24.79
N ILE A 161 2.86 9.35 24.07
CA ILE A 161 2.66 7.92 23.80
C ILE A 161 3.69 7.35 22.82
N LEU A 162 4.32 8.24 22.02
CA LEU A 162 5.28 7.85 21.01
C LEU A 162 6.66 7.62 21.64
N ASN A 163 7.31 6.53 21.26
CA ASN A 163 8.71 6.31 21.58
C ASN A 163 9.62 7.31 20.81
N LYS A 164 10.91 7.34 21.16
CA LYS A 164 11.88 8.27 20.54
C LYS A 164 11.93 8.15 19.01
N SER A 165 11.87 6.93 18.47
CA SER A 165 11.89 6.70 17.01
C SER A 165 10.69 7.33 16.33
N LEU A 166 9.48 7.06 16.84
CA LEU A 166 8.24 7.60 16.27
C LEU A 166 8.11 9.12 16.44
N LYS A 167 8.64 9.69 17.53
CA LYS A 167 8.76 11.15 17.69
C LYS A 167 9.65 11.75 16.61
N ASN A 168 10.74 11.09 16.24
CA ASN A 168 11.62 11.53 15.16
C ASN A 168 10.94 11.39 13.79
N ALA A 169 10.21 10.29 13.56
CA ALA A 169 9.42 10.10 12.33
C ALA A 169 8.37 11.20 12.17
N LEU A 170 7.62 11.54 13.23
CA LEU A 170 6.67 12.66 13.23
C LEU A 170 7.38 13.97 12.82
N LYS A 171 8.51 14.30 13.45
CA LYS A 171 9.28 15.51 13.10
C LYS A 171 9.72 15.49 11.63
N TYR A 172 10.24 14.37 11.15
CA TYR A 172 10.68 14.19 9.78
C TYR A 172 9.54 14.45 8.79
N TYR A 173 8.38 13.82 8.97
CA TYR A 173 7.26 14.01 8.04
C TYR A 173 6.70 15.43 8.09
N VAL A 174 6.57 16.03 9.29
CA VAL A 174 6.16 17.44 9.44
C VAL A 174 7.11 18.37 8.71
N MET A 175 8.43 18.16 8.81
CA MET A 175 9.42 18.97 8.10
C MET A 175 9.40 18.74 6.59
N SER A 176 9.24 17.49 6.14
CA SER A 176 9.26 17.13 4.72
C SER A 176 8.04 17.67 3.97
N ASN A 177 6.88 17.70 4.62
CA ASN A 177 5.59 18.16 4.09
C ASN A 177 5.37 17.80 2.61
N LYS A 178 5.54 16.51 2.27
CA LYS A 178 5.50 15.98 0.90
C LYS A 178 4.31 16.51 0.09
N HIS A 179 3.14 16.60 0.73
CA HIS A 179 1.87 16.96 0.10
C HIS A 179 1.55 18.46 0.14
N LYS A 180 2.47 19.29 0.63
CA LYS A 180 2.34 20.75 0.76
C LYS A 180 1.10 21.15 1.57
N VAL A 181 0.85 20.43 2.65
CA VAL A 181 -0.25 20.68 3.56
C VAL A 181 -0.07 22.05 4.24
N SER A 182 -1.13 22.85 4.20
CA SER A 182 -1.22 24.13 4.91
C SER A 182 -2.62 24.20 5.52
N PHE A 183 -2.74 23.74 6.75
CA PHE A 183 -4.02 23.73 7.46
C PHE A 183 -4.44 25.16 7.79
N GLN A 184 -5.60 25.57 7.27
CA GLN A 184 -6.22 26.89 7.52
C GLN A 184 -7.49 26.80 8.36
N GLY A 185 -7.84 25.60 8.85
CA GLY A 185 -9.03 25.39 9.66
C GLY A 185 -8.86 25.89 11.09
N LYS A 186 -9.99 26.04 11.80
CA LYS A 186 -10.00 26.39 13.23
C LYS A 186 -9.77 25.13 14.07
N LEU A 187 -8.90 25.23 15.08
CA LEU A 187 -8.77 24.21 16.11
C LEU A 187 -10.06 24.12 16.95
N ARG A 188 -10.52 22.90 17.18
CA ARG A 188 -11.73 22.53 17.92
C ARG A 188 -11.37 21.52 19.01
N THR A 189 -10.38 21.86 19.82
CA THR A 189 -9.88 20.95 20.86
C THR A 189 -10.91 20.88 22.00
N GLY A 190 -11.04 19.70 22.61
CA GLY A 190 -11.98 19.49 23.71
C GLY A 190 -13.44 19.31 23.32
N GLN A 191 -13.76 19.00 22.06
CA GLN A 191 -15.12 18.62 21.66
C GLN A 191 -15.64 17.42 22.45
N SER A 192 -16.93 17.45 22.78
CA SER A 192 -17.66 16.29 23.26
C SER A 192 -17.80 15.22 22.17
N SER A 193 -18.08 13.99 22.58
CA SER A 193 -18.34 12.88 21.67
C SER A 193 -19.44 13.20 20.64
N LYS A 194 -20.54 13.85 21.07
CA LYS A 194 -21.64 14.26 20.18
C LYS A 194 -21.21 15.32 19.16
N GLU A 195 -20.47 16.34 19.61
CA GLU A 195 -19.98 17.40 18.71
C GLU A 195 -19.00 16.85 17.67
N LEU A 196 -18.11 15.93 18.06
CA LEU A 196 -17.18 15.28 17.14
C LEU A 196 -17.92 14.40 16.13
N LEU A 197 -18.92 13.62 16.56
CA LEU A 197 -19.77 12.83 15.66
C LEU A 197 -20.49 13.73 14.63
N CYS A 198 -21.01 14.87 15.07
CA CYS A 198 -21.67 15.81 14.17
C CYS A 198 -20.70 16.51 13.22
N GLN A 199 -19.50 16.85 13.68
CA GLN A 199 -18.45 17.35 12.79
C GLN A 199 -18.06 16.28 11.76
N MET A 200 -17.84 15.03 12.17
CA MET A 200 -17.53 13.92 11.26
C MET A 200 -18.59 13.78 10.17
N LYS A 201 -19.87 13.76 10.56
CA LYS A 201 -21.01 13.64 9.66
C LYS A 201 -21.14 14.79 8.65
N THR A 202 -20.81 16.02 9.06
CA THR A 202 -21.03 17.22 8.24
C THR A 202 -19.79 17.65 7.45
N GLN A 203 -18.59 17.40 7.96
CA GLN A 203 -17.33 17.84 7.36
C GLN A 203 -16.77 16.81 6.36
N VAL A 204 -16.94 15.51 6.63
CA VAL A 204 -16.34 14.44 5.82
C VAL A 204 -17.40 13.81 4.93
N GLU A 205 -17.63 14.42 3.78
CA GLU A 205 -18.62 13.97 2.80
C GLU A 205 -18.07 12.79 2.00
N LEU A 206 -18.73 11.63 2.09
CA LEU A 206 -18.33 10.43 1.34
C LEU A 206 -18.46 10.67 -0.17
N ARG A 207 -17.31 10.90 -0.82
CA ARG A 207 -17.25 11.24 -2.24
C ARG A 207 -16.27 10.35 -2.99
N MET A 208 -16.69 9.94 -4.19
CA MET A 208 -15.92 9.12 -5.12
C MET A 208 -15.62 9.93 -6.39
N VAL A 209 -14.61 9.51 -7.16
CA VAL A 209 -14.47 9.96 -8.56
C VAL A 209 -15.62 9.38 -9.38
N ASP A 210 -16.47 10.25 -9.93
CA ASP A 210 -17.69 9.91 -10.66
C ASP A 210 -17.63 10.25 -12.16
N GLY A 211 -16.47 10.76 -12.61
CA GLY A 211 -16.20 11.11 -14.00
C GLY A 211 -16.86 12.41 -14.48
N GLN A 212 -17.46 13.22 -13.60
CA GLN A 212 -18.10 14.49 -13.98
C GLN A 212 -17.13 15.68 -13.94
N GLU A 213 -16.10 15.63 -13.10
CA GLU A 213 -15.10 16.69 -12.98
C GLU A 213 -13.92 16.49 -13.92
N GLU A 214 -13.32 17.59 -14.36
CA GLU A 214 -12.06 17.53 -15.09
C GLU A 214 -10.90 17.07 -14.18
N PRO A 215 -9.93 16.29 -14.70
CA PRO A 215 -9.78 15.89 -16.10
C PRO A 215 -10.62 14.66 -16.49
N PHE A 216 -11.28 14.00 -15.55
CA PHE A 216 -11.96 12.72 -15.77
C PHE A 216 -13.10 12.81 -16.80
N SER A 217 -13.87 13.90 -16.78
CA SER A 217 -14.94 14.15 -17.75
C SER A 217 -14.42 14.24 -19.19
N LEU A 218 -13.36 15.00 -19.43
CA LEU A 218 -12.70 15.11 -20.74
C LEU A 218 -12.11 13.77 -21.21
N LEU A 219 -11.70 12.92 -20.28
CA LEU A 219 -11.15 11.59 -20.56
C LEU A 219 -12.23 10.51 -20.73
N GLY A 220 -13.52 10.87 -20.68
CA GLY A 220 -14.63 9.94 -20.89
C GLY A 220 -14.84 8.95 -19.74
N TRP A 221 -14.40 9.30 -18.52
CA TRP A 221 -14.48 8.41 -17.36
C TRP A 221 -15.90 8.02 -16.94
N ALA A 222 -16.92 8.80 -17.33
CA ALA A 222 -18.33 8.46 -17.15
C ALA A 222 -18.71 7.07 -17.72
N LYS A 223 -17.93 6.53 -18.67
CA LYS A 223 -18.12 5.18 -19.23
C LYS A 223 -17.45 4.07 -18.42
N VAL A 224 -16.52 4.41 -17.53
CA VAL A 224 -15.64 3.46 -16.81
C VAL A 224 -16.03 3.35 -15.34
N VAL A 225 -16.26 4.48 -14.68
CA VAL A 225 -16.65 4.53 -13.27
C VAL A 225 -18.05 3.92 -13.05
N PRO A 226 -18.36 3.42 -11.84
CA PRO A 226 -19.72 2.95 -11.54
C PRO A 226 -20.77 4.05 -11.74
N LYS A 227 -21.91 3.69 -12.34
CA LYS A 227 -23.01 4.64 -12.64
C LYS A 227 -23.80 5.08 -11.41
N ILE A 228 -23.74 4.31 -10.32
CA ILE A 228 -24.44 4.59 -9.07
C ILE A 228 -23.41 4.81 -7.98
N SER A 229 -23.70 5.73 -7.06
CA SER A 229 -22.85 5.95 -5.89
C SER A 229 -22.82 4.72 -4.99
N ILE A 230 -21.81 4.64 -4.13
CA ILE A 230 -21.67 3.51 -3.20
C ILE A 230 -22.82 3.46 -2.18
N ASP A 231 -23.39 4.61 -1.78
CA ASP A 231 -24.56 4.63 -0.89
C ASP A 231 -25.80 4.07 -1.61
N GLN A 232 -26.01 4.45 -2.87
CA GLN A 232 -27.12 3.96 -3.69
C GLN A 232 -26.99 2.46 -3.96
N LEU A 233 -25.78 1.97 -4.22
CA LEU A 233 -25.51 0.54 -4.40
C LEU A 233 -26.04 -0.27 -3.21
N PHE A 234 -25.70 0.12 -1.98
CA PHE A 234 -26.07 -0.66 -0.81
C PHE A 234 -27.50 -0.41 -0.32
N ARG A 235 -28.04 0.80 -0.49
CA ARG A 235 -29.47 1.06 -0.24
C ARG A 235 -30.38 0.27 -1.18
N LYS A 236 -30.00 0.14 -2.45
CA LYS A 236 -30.75 -0.65 -3.43
C LYS A 236 -30.69 -2.15 -3.14
N GLN A 237 -29.54 -2.66 -2.72
CA GLN A 237 -29.36 -4.08 -2.42
C GLN A 237 -30.08 -4.53 -1.15
N ASN A 238 -30.14 -3.67 -0.11
CA ASN A 238 -30.69 -4.05 1.20
C ASN A 238 -32.05 -3.42 1.52
N GLN A 239 -32.63 -2.62 0.63
CA GLN A 239 -33.84 -1.80 0.86
C GLN A 239 -33.68 -0.70 1.94
N SER A 240 -32.61 -0.75 2.76
CA SER A 240 -32.22 0.24 3.78
C SER A 240 -30.69 0.30 3.92
N ASN A 241 -30.18 1.12 4.85
CA ASN A 241 -28.79 1.02 5.29
C ASN A 241 -28.53 -0.35 5.95
N PHE A 242 -27.26 -0.77 6.02
CA PHE A 242 -26.88 -1.94 6.82
C PHE A 242 -27.14 -1.66 8.30
N LYS A 243 -27.65 -2.63 9.05
CA LYS A 243 -27.89 -2.44 10.49
C LYS A 243 -26.56 -2.49 11.25
N THR A 244 -25.81 -3.56 11.04
CA THR A 244 -24.53 -3.79 11.72
C THR A 244 -23.41 -4.07 10.73
N CYS A 245 -22.27 -3.41 10.94
CA CYS A 245 -21.10 -3.56 10.09
C CYS A 245 -19.84 -3.80 10.90
N ALA A 246 -18.92 -4.59 10.36
CA ALA A 246 -17.60 -4.80 10.94
C ALA A 246 -16.51 -4.14 10.09
N VAL A 247 -15.61 -3.41 10.73
CA VAL A 247 -14.34 -2.95 10.16
C VAL A 247 -13.22 -3.78 10.80
N VAL A 248 -12.50 -4.55 9.99
CA VAL A 248 -11.45 -5.45 10.48
C VAL A 248 -10.09 -4.86 10.17
N SER A 249 -9.38 -4.40 11.20
CA SER A 249 -7.98 -3.96 11.10
C SER A 249 -7.07 -5.10 10.64
N ASN A 250 -5.94 -4.75 10.04
CA ASN A 250 -4.92 -5.73 9.67
C ASN A 250 -3.99 -6.10 10.83
N ALA A 251 -4.14 -5.46 12.00
CA ALA A 251 -3.23 -5.57 13.14
C ALA A 251 -2.96 -7.03 13.56
N GLY A 252 -1.71 -7.33 13.91
CA GLY A 252 -1.32 -8.65 14.42
C GLY A 252 -2.03 -9.07 15.72
N SER A 253 -2.53 -8.11 16.50
CA SER A 253 -3.25 -8.35 17.76
C SER A 253 -4.59 -9.09 17.60
N ILE A 254 -5.09 -9.23 16.37
CA ILE A 254 -6.29 -10.02 16.10
C ILE A 254 -6.07 -11.53 16.20
N LEU A 255 -4.82 -12.00 16.11
CA LEU A 255 -4.50 -13.43 16.17
C LEU A 255 -4.83 -14.02 17.55
N GLY A 256 -5.40 -15.22 17.57
CA GLY A 256 -5.84 -15.91 18.78
C GLY A 256 -7.08 -15.30 19.46
N SER A 257 -7.75 -14.34 18.82
CA SER A 257 -8.92 -13.66 19.37
C SER A 257 -10.21 -14.49 19.31
N GLY A 258 -10.32 -15.42 18.36
CA GLY A 258 -11.55 -16.18 18.14
C GLY A 258 -12.75 -15.36 17.66
N LEU A 259 -12.53 -14.13 17.16
CA LEU A 259 -13.59 -13.19 16.80
C LEU A 259 -14.28 -13.49 15.46
N GLY A 260 -13.82 -14.48 14.71
CA GLY A 260 -14.26 -14.69 13.33
C GLY A 260 -15.76 -14.93 13.17
N LYS A 261 -16.39 -15.67 14.09
CA LYS A 261 -17.86 -15.86 14.07
C LYS A 261 -18.63 -14.58 14.38
N GLU A 262 -18.11 -13.75 15.30
CA GLU A 262 -18.70 -12.46 15.65
C GLU A 262 -18.57 -11.48 14.48
N ILE A 263 -17.41 -11.44 13.81
CA ILE A 263 -17.21 -10.62 12.61
C ILE A 263 -18.19 -11.04 11.51
N ASP A 264 -18.30 -12.35 11.24
CA ASP A 264 -19.17 -12.87 10.18
C ASP A 264 -20.67 -12.71 10.46
N SER A 265 -21.08 -12.42 11.69
CA SER A 265 -22.49 -12.17 12.03
C SER A 265 -23.00 -10.78 11.62
N HIS A 266 -22.13 -9.88 11.17
CA HIS A 266 -22.51 -8.55 10.70
C HIS A 266 -23.08 -8.59 9.27
N ASP A 267 -23.91 -7.61 8.92
CA ASP A 267 -24.49 -7.52 7.58
C ASP A 267 -23.40 -7.29 6.52
N ALA A 268 -22.43 -6.40 6.83
CA ALA A 268 -21.30 -6.09 5.97
C ALA A 268 -19.96 -6.10 6.71
N VAL A 269 -18.90 -6.52 6.01
CA VAL A 269 -17.53 -6.52 6.53
C VAL A 269 -16.60 -5.76 5.58
N LEU A 270 -15.93 -4.74 6.13
CA LEU A 270 -14.86 -3.99 5.46
C LEU A 270 -13.49 -4.59 5.82
N ARG A 271 -12.66 -4.83 4.80
CA ARG A 271 -11.25 -5.23 4.95
C ARG A 271 -10.32 -4.32 4.15
N PHE A 272 -9.02 -4.40 4.44
CA PHE A 272 -8.03 -3.51 3.85
C PHE A 272 -6.98 -4.25 3.02
N ASN A 273 -6.59 -3.63 1.90
CA ASN A 273 -5.40 -4.01 1.14
C ASN A 273 -5.39 -5.52 0.78
N SER A 274 -4.26 -6.20 0.98
CA SER A 274 -4.03 -7.61 0.68
C SER A 274 -4.46 -8.58 1.80
N ALA A 275 -5.12 -8.10 2.85
CA ALA A 275 -5.37 -8.88 4.05
C ALA A 275 -6.29 -10.10 3.78
N PRO A 276 -5.77 -11.34 3.94
CA PRO A 276 -6.48 -12.56 3.58
C PRO A 276 -7.41 -13.05 4.69
N THR A 277 -8.46 -13.78 4.32
CA THR A 277 -9.29 -14.53 5.28
C THR A 277 -8.87 -15.98 5.40
N LYS A 278 -8.37 -16.57 4.30
CA LYS A 278 -7.91 -17.96 4.25
C LYS A 278 -6.79 -18.19 5.26
N ASN A 279 -6.92 -19.26 6.05
CA ASN A 279 -6.06 -19.66 7.17
C ASN A 279 -6.21 -18.81 8.45
N TYR A 280 -7.03 -17.77 8.44
CA TYR A 280 -7.24 -16.87 9.58
C TYR A 280 -8.71 -16.79 10.02
N GLN A 281 -9.61 -17.60 9.44
CA GLN A 281 -11.06 -17.46 9.59
C GLN A 281 -11.53 -17.52 11.04
N ARG A 282 -10.82 -18.27 11.91
CA ARG A 282 -11.14 -18.33 13.34
C ARG A 282 -11.08 -16.95 14.01
N ASP A 283 -10.13 -16.13 13.60
CA ASP A 283 -9.84 -14.83 14.23
C ASP A 283 -10.43 -13.67 13.45
N VAL A 284 -10.38 -13.74 12.11
CA VAL A 284 -10.76 -12.61 11.25
C VAL A 284 -12.07 -12.82 10.50
N GLY A 285 -12.68 -14.01 10.56
CA GLY A 285 -13.87 -14.36 9.79
C GLY A 285 -13.58 -14.67 8.32
N SER A 286 -14.63 -14.95 7.56
CA SER A 286 -14.59 -15.35 6.16
C SER A 286 -15.25 -14.33 5.22
N LYS A 287 -16.20 -13.53 5.72
CA LYS A 287 -16.97 -12.56 4.95
C LYS A 287 -16.13 -11.34 4.57
N THR A 288 -16.28 -10.87 3.34
CA THR A 288 -15.76 -9.57 2.86
C THR A 288 -16.82 -8.97 1.95
N THR A 289 -17.35 -7.80 2.29
CA THR A 289 -18.35 -7.09 1.48
C THR A 289 -17.70 -5.96 0.71
N ILE A 290 -16.86 -5.19 1.40
CA ILE A 290 -16.11 -4.06 0.85
C ILE A 290 -14.63 -4.29 1.14
N ARG A 291 -13.77 -3.96 0.17
CA ARG A 291 -12.32 -3.93 0.37
C ARG A 291 -11.76 -2.57 -0.05
N LEU A 292 -11.22 -1.84 0.92
CA LEU A 292 -10.53 -0.58 0.69
C LEU A 292 -9.04 -0.87 0.43
N ILE A 293 -8.53 -0.48 -0.72
CA ILE A 293 -7.16 -0.71 -1.16
C ILE A 293 -6.45 0.61 -1.43
N ASN A 294 -5.19 0.73 -1.02
CA ASN A 294 -4.36 1.83 -1.48
C ASN A 294 -3.87 1.59 -2.92
N SER A 295 -3.32 2.63 -3.55
CA SER A 295 -2.82 2.60 -4.93
C SER A 295 -1.61 1.68 -5.15
N GLN A 296 -0.87 1.33 -4.09
CA GLN A 296 0.21 0.35 -4.17
C GLN A 296 -0.29 -1.05 -4.54
N ILE A 297 -1.47 -1.44 -4.03
CA ILE A 297 -2.10 -2.73 -4.36
C ILE A 297 -2.29 -2.90 -5.86
N LEU A 298 -2.67 -1.82 -6.55
CA LEU A 298 -2.94 -1.81 -7.99
C LEU A 298 -1.67 -1.84 -8.85
N THR A 299 -0.54 -1.38 -8.32
CA THR A 299 0.66 -1.09 -9.10
C THR A 299 1.80 -2.06 -8.86
N GLN A 300 1.94 -2.58 -7.64
CA GLN A 300 3.05 -3.46 -7.30
C GLN A 300 2.70 -4.91 -7.66
N SER A 301 3.57 -5.55 -8.45
CA SER A 301 3.33 -6.87 -9.04
C SER A 301 3.10 -7.99 -8.02
N HIS A 302 3.75 -7.92 -6.85
CA HIS A 302 3.66 -8.97 -5.83
C HIS A 302 2.26 -9.10 -5.22
N PHE A 303 1.41 -8.07 -5.28
CA PHE A 303 0.01 -8.16 -4.85
C PHE A 303 -0.87 -8.91 -5.84
N SER A 304 -0.43 -9.05 -7.10
CA SER A 304 -1.15 -9.79 -8.14
C SER A 304 -2.61 -9.36 -8.28
N PHE A 305 -2.89 -8.05 -8.20
CA PHE A 305 -4.24 -7.47 -8.12
C PHE A 305 -5.22 -8.05 -9.15
N MET A 306 -4.80 -8.16 -10.41
CA MET A 306 -5.65 -8.66 -11.50
C MET A 306 -6.03 -10.14 -11.38
N THR A 307 -5.20 -10.97 -10.74
CA THR A 307 -5.39 -12.43 -10.74
C THR A 307 -5.84 -12.97 -9.39
N ASN A 308 -5.43 -12.34 -8.29
CA ASN A 308 -5.71 -12.77 -6.94
C ASN A 308 -7.21 -12.74 -6.62
N SER A 309 -7.73 -13.83 -6.04
CA SER A 309 -9.16 -13.99 -5.77
C SER A 309 -9.69 -13.08 -4.66
N ILE A 310 -8.84 -12.57 -3.76
CA ILE A 310 -9.28 -11.70 -2.66
C ILE A 310 -9.87 -10.36 -3.12
N TYR A 311 -9.57 -9.96 -4.36
CA TYR A 311 -10.07 -8.73 -5.00
C TYR A 311 -11.26 -8.99 -5.91
N LYS A 312 -11.76 -10.23 -6.01
CA LYS A 312 -12.89 -10.60 -6.87
C LYS A 312 -14.16 -10.77 -6.05
N ASN A 313 -15.32 -10.56 -6.68
CA ASN A 313 -16.64 -10.75 -6.07
C ASN A 313 -16.86 -9.94 -4.77
N VAL A 314 -16.23 -8.77 -4.68
CA VAL A 314 -16.38 -7.81 -3.57
C VAL A 314 -16.51 -6.40 -4.15
N THR A 315 -17.09 -5.47 -3.39
CA THR A 315 -17.02 -4.05 -3.74
C THR A 315 -15.61 -3.54 -3.44
N LEU A 316 -14.93 -3.01 -4.45
CA LEU A 316 -13.60 -2.43 -4.29
C LEU A 316 -13.70 -0.91 -4.13
N VAL A 317 -12.87 -0.35 -3.28
CA VAL A 317 -12.66 1.09 -3.15
C VAL A 317 -11.15 1.32 -3.17
N ALA A 318 -10.65 2.07 -4.14
CA ALA A 318 -9.24 2.45 -4.22
C ALA A 318 -9.02 3.86 -3.67
N TRP A 319 -7.80 4.16 -3.21
CA TRP A 319 -7.39 5.52 -2.88
C TRP A 319 -5.90 5.71 -3.12
N ASP A 320 -5.51 6.94 -3.43
CA ASP A 320 -4.12 7.36 -3.64
C ASP A 320 -3.90 8.71 -2.94
N PRO A 321 -2.76 8.97 -2.28
CA PRO A 321 -2.44 10.27 -1.70
C PRO A 321 -2.45 11.41 -2.74
N PRO A 322 -3.44 12.32 -2.72
CA PRO A 322 -3.47 13.45 -3.64
C PRO A 322 -2.74 14.67 -3.06
N PRO A 323 -2.42 15.71 -3.85
CA PRO A 323 -1.95 16.98 -3.30
C PRO A 323 -3.00 17.60 -2.35
N TYR A 324 -2.57 18.30 -1.30
CA TYR A 324 -3.47 18.86 -0.27
C TYR A 324 -4.53 19.83 -0.83
N ASN A 325 -4.18 20.55 -1.90
CA ASN A 325 -5.09 21.48 -2.57
C ASN A 325 -6.18 20.79 -3.42
N ARG A 326 -6.22 19.44 -3.46
CA ARG A 326 -7.25 18.62 -4.11
C ARG A 326 -7.35 18.84 -5.63
N ASP A 327 -6.28 19.32 -6.25
CA ASP A 327 -6.21 19.58 -7.69
C ASP A 327 -6.22 18.26 -8.47
N LEU A 328 -7.34 17.98 -9.13
CA LEU A 328 -7.57 16.72 -9.86
C LEU A 328 -6.67 16.57 -11.09
N HIS A 329 -6.31 17.67 -11.75
CA HIS A 329 -5.40 17.62 -12.90
C HIS A 329 -3.99 17.25 -12.46
N LYS A 330 -3.49 17.89 -11.38
CA LYS A 330 -2.18 17.55 -10.80
C LYS A 330 -2.15 16.12 -10.29
N TRP A 331 -3.21 15.70 -9.61
CA TRP A 331 -3.31 14.33 -9.11
C TRP A 331 -3.34 13.29 -10.22
N TYR A 332 -4.14 13.52 -11.27
CA TYR A 332 -4.20 12.62 -12.42
C TYR A 332 -2.86 12.52 -13.16
N ALA A 333 -2.17 13.66 -13.32
CA ALA A 333 -0.88 13.72 -14.02
C ALA A 333 0.27 13.09 -13.22
N ALA A 334 0.23 13.16 -11.90
CA ALA A 334 1.30 12.68 -11.02
C ALA A 334 0.73 12.08 -9.71
N PRO A 335 0.05 10.91 -9.78
CA PRO A 335 -0.40 10.20 -8.58
C PRO A 335 0.80 9.61 -7.82
N ASP A 336 0.64 9.29 -6.53
CA ASP A 336 1.73 8.69 -5.75
C ASP A 336 2.09 7.30 -6.31
N PHE A 337 1.07 6.53 -6.69
CA PHE A 337 1.21 5.36 -7.55
C PHE A 337 0.17 5.41 -8.66
N ASN A 338 0.52 4.97 -9.87
CA ASN A 338 -0.38 4.94 -11.03
C ASN A 338 -1.56 3.95 -10.83
N LEU A 339 -2.59 4.37 -10.10
CA LEU A 339 -3.82 3.62 -9.89
C LEU A 339 -4.76 3.65 -11.10
N PHE A 340 -4.65 4.68 -11.95
CA PHE A 340 -5.64 4.96 -13.00
C PHE A 340 -5.61 3.92 -14.13
N ASP A 341 -4.44 3.56 -14.65
CA ASP A 341 -4.35 2.57 -15.74
C ASP A 341 -4.82 1.17 -15.31
N PRO A 342 -4.36 0.62 -14.16
CA PRO A 342 -4.87 -0.65 -13.65
C PRO A 342 -6.37 -0.60 -13.34
N TYR A 343 -6.87 0.52 -12.80
CA TYR A 343 -8.29 0.71 -12.54
C TYR A 343 -9.13 0.63 -13.82
N VAL A 344 -8.77 1.40 -14.86
CA VAL A 344 -9.47 1.39 -16.15
C VAL A 344 -9.43 0.00 -16.78
N LYS A 345 -8.26 -0.68 -16.72
CA LYS A 345 -8.11 -2.05 -17.21
C LYS A 345 -9.05 -3.01 -16.48
N HIS A 346 -9.11 -2.95 -15.15
CA HIS A 346 -10.00 -3.80 -14.34
C HIS A 346 -11.47 -3.56 -14.66
N ARG A 347 -11.90 -2.28 -14.71
CA ARG A 347 -13.29 -1.91 -15.02
C ARG A 347 -13.75 -2.38 -16.40
N LYS A 348 -12.85 -2.39 -17.39
CA LYS A 348 -13.14 -2.95 -18.72
C LYS A 348 -13.30 -4.48 -18.71
N LEU A 349 -12.53 -5.19 -17.90
CA LEU A 349 -12.57 -6.65 -17.80
C LEU A 349 -13.70 -7.15 -16.89
N HIS A 350 -14.08 -6.36 -15.88
CA HIS A 350 -15.05 -6.72 -14.85
C HIS A 350 -16.08 -5.59 -14.65
N PRO A 351 -16.88 -5.27 -15.68
CA PRO A 351 -17.81 -4.13 -15.65
C PRO A 351 -18.88 -4.26 -14.55
N GLU A 352 -19.25 -5.48 -14.18
CA GLU A 352 -20.26 -5.77 -13.15
C GLU A 352 -19.73 -5.64 -11.72
N GLN A 353 -18.42 -5.72 -11.50
CA GLN A 353 -17.86 -5.59 -10.16
C GLN A 353 -17.78 -4.11 -9.75
N PRO A 354 -18.48 -3.66 -8.69
CA PRO A 354 -18.38 -2.28 -8.24
C PRO A 354 -16.95 -1.96 -7.80
N PHE A 355 -16.36 -0.94 -8.42
CA PHE A 355 -15.01 -0.50 -8.09
C PHE A 355 -14.93 1.04 -8.17
N TYR A 356 -14.80 1.66 -7.01
CA TYR A 356 -14.76 3.11 -6.81
C TYR A 356 -13.33 3.61 -6.53
N ILE A 357 -13.10 4.92 -6.71
CA ILE A 357 -11.89 5.61 -6.24
C ILE A 357 -12.32 6.73 -5.30
N LEU A 358 -11.75 6.80 -4.10
CA LEU A 358 -12.00 7.89 -3.16
C LEU A 358 -11.58 9.22 -3.77
N HIS A 359 -12.44 10.23 -3.65
CA HIS A 359 -12.16 11.57 -4.14
C HIS A 359 -11.14 12.28 -3.22
N PRO A 360 -10.20 13.09 -3.76
CA PRO A 360 -9.24 13.86 -2.95
C PRO A 360 -9.86 14.72 -1.84
N SER A 361 -11.08 15.22 -2.02
CA SER A 361 -11.79 15.95 -0.97
C SER A 361 -12.06 15.11 0.27
N TYR A 362 -12.53 13.87 0.11
CA TYR A 362 -12.81 12.97 1.23
C TYR A 362 -11.55 12.65 2.03
N ILE A 363 -10.45 12.39 1.32
CA ILE A 363 -9.14 12.05 1.90
C ILE A 363 -8.62 13.21 2.78
N TRP A 364 -8.64 14.44 2.26
CA TRP A 364 -8.11 15.59 2.99
C TRP A 364 -9.09 16.18 3.99
N GLN A 365 -10.42 16.04 3.80
CA GLN A 365 -11.41 16.37 4.84
C GLN A 365 -11.24 15.48 6.07
N ALA A 366 -10.96 14.18 5.89
CA ALA A 366 -10.66 13.27 6.98
C ALA A 366 -9.38 13.68 7.72
N TRP A 367 -8.36 14.16 7.01
CA TRP A 367 -7.16 14.70 7.65
C TRP A 367 -7.42 16.02 8.39
N ASP A 368 -8.15 16.95 7.79
CA ASP A 368 -8.54 18.24 8.40
C ASP A 368 -9.35 18.01 9.69
N LEU A 369 -10.18 16.96 9.72
CA LEU A 369 -10.91 16.53 10.92
C LEU A 369 -9.95 16.14 12.05
N VAL A 370 -8.93 15.33 11.75
CA VAL A 370 -7.92 14.92 12.75
C VAL A 370 -7.10 16.12 13.22
N GLN A 371 -6.61 16.95 12.30
CA GLN A 371 -5.80 18.13 12.66
C GLN A 371 -6.61 19.15 13.46
N SER A 372 -7.87 19.44 13.07
CA SER A 372 -8.71 20.38 13.80
C SER A 372 -8.98 19.95 15.25
N ASN A 373 -8.97 18.65 15.53
CA ASN A 373 -9.18 18.09 16.87
C ASN A 373 -7.88 17.78 17.61
N THR A 374 -6.72 18.19 17.09
CA THR A 374 -5.40 17.90 17.67
C THR A 374 -4.58 19.17 17.85
N GLU A 375 -4.12 19.42 19.08
CA GLU A 375 -3.34 20.63 19.41
C GLU A 375 -1.95 20.66 18.77
N VAL A 376 -1.37 19.50 18.51
CA VAL A 376 -0.08 19.37 17.86
C VAL A 376 -0.23 19.27 16.35
N ASN A 377 0.76 19.77 15.61
CA ASN A 377 0.85 19.54 14.17
C ASN A 377 1.07 18.04 13.92
N ILE A 378 0.10 17.40 13.28
CA ILE A 378 0.16 15.97 12.96
C ILE A 378 0.96 15.76 11.68
N GLN A 379 1.28 14.51 11.35
CA GLN A 379 1.92 14.17 10.08
C GLN A 379 1.11 14.75 8.90
N PRO A 380 1.70 15.57 8.01
CA PRO A 380 1.03 16.16 6.84
C PRO A 380 0.87 15.14 5.69
N ASN A 381 0.45 13.93 6.05
CA ASN A 381 0.16 12.82 5.17
C ASN A 381 -1.30 12.38 5.38
N PRO A 382 -1.97 11.83 4.36
CA PRO A 382 -3.34 11.35 4.51
C PRO A 382 -3.53 10.43 5.72
N THR A 383 -4.77 10.40 6.23
CA THR A 383 -5.15 9.45 7.29
C THR A 383 -4.99 8.00 6.83
N SER A 384 -4.92 7.06 7.76
CA SER A 384 -4.80 5.64 7.42
C SER A 384 -6.03 5.14 6.65
N SER A 385 -5.84 4.06 5.86
CA SER A 385 -6.98 3.35 5.26
C SER A 385 -7.99 2.91 6.31
N GLY A 386 -7.53 2.57 7.52
CA GLY A 386 -8.39 2.23 8.64
C GLY A 386 -9.36 3.36 8.99
N PHE A 387 -8.86 4.58 9.19
CA PHE A 387 -9.70 5.73 9.55
C PHE A 387 -10.69 6.11 8.43
N MET A 388 -10.22 6.19 7.18
CA MET A 388 -11.08 6.42 6.02
C MET A 388 -12.15 5.34 5.87
N GLY A 389 -11.80 4.07 6.14
CA GLY A 389 -12.71 2.95 6.12
C GLY A 389 -13.76 3.00 7.22
N ILE A 390 -13.39 3.42 8.44
CA ILE A 390 -14.33 3.58 9.55
C ILE A 390 -15.38 4.63 9.21
N ILE A 391 -14.98 5.83 8.76
CA ILE A 391 -15.91 6.90 8.39
C ILE A 391 -16.81 6.45 7.22
N LEU A 392 -16.27 5.73 6.24
CA LEU A 392 -17.03 5.16 5.14
C LEU A 392 -18.12 4.21 5.66
N MET A 393 -17.79 3.30 6.58
CA MET A 393 -18.78 2.38 7.14
C MET A 393 -19.80 3.09 8.04
N MET A 394 -19.42 4.17 8.73
CA MET A 394 -20.37 4.99 9.49
C MET A 394 -21.39 5.68 8.56
N ALA A 395 -21.02 6.01 7.32
CA ALA A 395 -21.96 6.54 6.34
C ALA A 395 -22.92 5.50 5.76
N LEU A 396 -22.54 4.21 5.77
CA LEU A 396 -23.31 3.12 5.13
C LEU A 396 -24.13 2.28 6.12
N CYS A 397 -23.84 2.37 7.41
CA CYS A 397 -24.38 1.46 8.43
C CYS A 397 -25.01 2.24 9.59
N GLU A 398 -25.93 1.62 10.33
CA GLU A 398 -26.53 2.20 11.54
C GLU A 398 -25.62 2.04 12.77
N GLN A 399 -24.82 0.98 12.82
CA GLN A 399 -23.82 0.70 13.84
C GLN A 399 -22.59 0.03 13.22
N VAL A 400 -21.41 0.44 13.70
CA VAL A 400 -20.12 -0.08 13.21
C VAL A 400 -19.30 -0.62 14.37
N HIS A 401 -18.91 -1.89 14.30
CA HIS A 401 -17.90 -2.49 15.17
C HIS A 401 -16.53 -2.43 14.50
N VAL A 402 -15.56 -1.84 15.18
CA VAL A 402 -14.18 -1.69 14.69
C VAL A 402 -13.26 -2.58 15.51
N TYR A 403 -12.67 -3.57 14.86
CA TYR A 403 -11.86 -4.62 15.50
C TYR A 403 -10.37 -4.37 15.34
N GLU A 404 -9.65 -4.37 16.46
CA GLU A 404 -8.19 -4.26 16.58
C GLU A 404 -7.60 -3.02 15.87
N TYR A 405 -8.42 -1.97 15.74
CA TYR A 405 -7.94 -0.64 15.38
C TYR A 405 -7.34 0.03 16.62
N ILE A 406 -8.13 0.12 17.69
CA ILE A 406 -7.62 0.36 19.03
C ILE A 406 -7.26 -1.03 19.61
N PRO A 407 -5.99 -1.27 19.97
CA PRO A 407 -5.52 -2.60 20.33
C PRO A 407 -6.14 -3.10 21.64
N SER A 408 -6.43 -4.39 21.68
CA SER A 408 -6.79 -5.12 22.90
C SER A 408 -5.58 -5.38 23.80
N THR A 409 -5.77 -6.17 24.86
CA THR A 409 -4.67 -6.73 25.66
C THR A 409 -3.72 -7.64 24.86
N ARG A 410 -4.10 -8.07 23.65
CA ARG A 410 -3.24 -8.82 22.72
C ARG A 410 -2.31 -7.92 21.91
N GLN A 411 -2.13 -6.66 22.31
CA GLN A 411 -1.20 -5.76 21.65
C GLN A 411 0.17 -6.42 21.43
N THR A 412 0.68 -6.26 20.22
CA THR A 412 1.93 -6.86 19.77
C THR A 412 2.65 -5.87 18.85
N SER A 413 3.96 -6.08 18.65
CA SER A 413 4.72 -5.40 17.60
C SER A 413 4.51 -6.03 16.22
N LEU A 414 3.88 -7.22 16.13
CA LEU A 414 3.51 -7.83 14.85
C LEU A 414 2.58 -6.87 14.09
N CYS A 415 3.06 -6.36 12.96
CA CYS A 415 2.41 -5.30 12.20
C CYS A 415 1.07 -5.79 11.64
N HIS A 416 1.12 -6.89 10.87
CA HIS A 416 -0.05 -7.48 10.24
C HIS A 416 -0.20 -8.96 10.59
N TYR A 417 -1.44 -9.43 10.75
CA TYR A 417 -1.71 -10.84 11.11
C TYR A 417 -1.28 -11.86 10.05
N HIS A 418 -1.01 -11.40 8.82
CA HIS A 418 -0.70 -12.24 7.66
C HIS A 418 0.73 -12.06 7.15
N GLU A 419 1.57 -11.38 7.91
CA GLU A 419 2.98 -11.12 7.57
C GLU A 419 3.86 -11.43 8.77
N ASN A 420 5.15 -11.70 8.55
CA ASN A 420 6.13 -11.84 9.62
C ASN A 420 6.98 -10.58 9.75
N PHE A 421 6.31 -9.43 9.87
CA PHE A 421 6.94 -8.12 10.00
C PHE A 421 6.55 -7.48 11.33
N HIS A 422 7.54 -7.02 12.10
CA HIS A 422 7.33 -6.47 13.43
C HIS A 422 7.74 -4.99 13.46
N ASP A 423 6.76 -4.12 13.65
CA ASP A 423 6.96 -2.69 13.81
C ASP A 423 5.83 -2.08 14.64
N VAL A 424 6.19 -1.42 15.75
CA VAL A 424 5.25 -0.67 16.58
C VAL A 424 4.63 0.52 15.85
N ALA A 425 5.27 1.01 14.77
CA ALA A 425 4.74 2.04 13.89
C ALA A 425 3.40 1.64 13.25
N CYS A 426 3.16 0.35 13.00
CA CYS A 426 1.88 -0.11 12.45
C CYS A 426 0.72 0.07 13.45
N THR A 427 1.02 0.12 14.75
CA THR A 427 0.03 0.37 15.80
C THR A 427 -0.02 1.84 16.20
N LEU A 428 1.10 2.55 16.24
CA LEU A 428 1.18 3.92 16.78
C LEU A 428 1.34 5.02 15.71
N GLY A 429 1.55 4.65 14.46
CA GLY A 429 1.73 5.56 13.34
C GLY A 429 3.18 5.99 13.15
N SER A 430 3.61 5.99 11.89
CA SER A 430 4.84 6.64 11.41
C SER A 430 4.46 7.64 10.32
N TYR A 431 4.10 7.14 9.12
CA TYR A 431 3.63 7.95 8.00
C TYR A 431 2.26 8.59 8.29
N HIS A 432 1.28 7.81 8.73
CA HIS A 432 -0.07 8.27 9.05
C HIS A 432 -0.17 8.86 10.47
N PRO A 433 -1.08 9.82 10.73
CA PRO A 433 -1.38 10.35 12.05
C PRO A 433 -2.19 9.39 12.94
N LEU A 434 -1.80 8.12 12.97
CA LEU A 434 -2.61 7.00 13.45
C LEU A 434 -2.98 7.07 14.94
N VAL A 435 -2.09 7.55 15.81
CA VAL A 435 -2.40 7.77 17.24
C VAL A 435 -3.52 8.80 17.44
N PHE A 436 -3.52 9.85 16.63
CA PHE A 436 -4.54 10.90 16.69
C PHE A 436 -5.87 10.38 16.14
N GLU A 437 -5.83 9.64 15.03
CA GLU A 437 -7.00 8.94 14.48
C GLU A 437 -7.65 8.02 15.54
N LYS A 438 -6.85 7.19 16.23
CA LYS A 438 -7.34 6.29 17.29
C LYS A 438 -7.99 7.03 18.46
N SER A 439 -7.47 8.20 18.80
CA SER A 439 -8.01 8.99 19.91
C SER A 439 -9.37 9.57 19.57
N LEU A 440 -9.58 10.00 18.32
CA LEU A 440 -10.92 10.39 17.85
C LEU A 440 -11.89 9.20 17.87
N ILE A 441 -11.47 8.03 17.37
CA ILE A 441 -12.30 6.81 17.41
C ILE A 441 -12.64 6.41 18.84
N GLN A 442 -11.71 6.55 19.78
CA GLN A 442 -11.99 6.26 21.19
C GLN A 442 -12.98 7.26 21.79
N LEU A 443 -12.87 8.55 21.45
CA LEU A 443 -13.78 9.58 21.94
C LEU A 443 -15.24 9.36 21.50
N ILE A 444 -15.44 8.75 20.33
CA ILE A 444 -16.78 8.42 19.81
C ILE A 444 -17.20 6.96 20.07
N ASN A 445 -16.41 6.20 20.82
CA ASN A 445 -16.74 4.83 21.18
C ASN A 445 -17.88 4.79 22.20
N THR A 446 -18.95 4.08 21.86
CA THR A 446 -20.14 3.84 22.71
C THR A 446 -20.18 2.44 23.30
N GLY A 447 -19.20 1.59 22.95
CA GLY A 447 -19.10 0.21 23.43
C GLY A 447 -18.54 0.12 24.84
N LEU A 448 -18.68 -1.08 25.44
CA LEU A 448 -18.14 -1.35 26.77
C LEU A 448 -16.60 -1.31 26.78
N GLU A 449 -16.00 -0.77 27.84
CA GLU A 449 -14.55 -0.80 28.01
C GLU A 449 -14.00 -2.24 27.99
N SER A 450 -14.76 -3.20 28.53
CA SER A 450 -14.41 -4.63 28.51
C SER A 450 -14.30 -5.18 27.08
N ASP A 451 -15.16 -4.76 26.16
CA ASP A 451 -15.09 -5.19 24.76
C ASP A 451 -13.85 -4.60 24.09
N LEU A 452 -13.53 -3.34 24.36
CA LEU A 452 -12.31 -2.72 23.85
C LEU A 452 -11.07 -3.45 24.36
N ARG A 453 -11.00 -3.73 25.66
CA ARG A 453 -9.83 -4.35 26.29
C ARG A 453 -9.66 -5.82 25.92
N MET A 454 -10.75 -6.59 25.91
CA MET A 454 -10.69 -8.03 25.68
C MET A 454 -10.81 -8.41 24.20
N LYS A 455 -11.60 -7.68 23.41
CA LYS A 455 -11.85 -7.98 22.00
C LYS A 455 -11.17 -7.01 21.04
N GLY A 456 -10.67 -5.88 21.53
CA GLY A 456 -10.17 -4.81 20.64
C GLY A 456 -11.31 -4.18 19.85
N ARG A 457 -12.54 -4.25 20.37
CA ARG A 457 -13.76 -3.83 19.65
C ARG A 457 -14.25 -2.48 20.16
N ALA A 458 -14.18 -1.46 19.31
CA ALA A 458 -14.93 -0.21 19.50
C ALA A 458 -16.30 -0.31 18.80
N THR A 459 -17.33 0.32 19.37
CA THR A 459 -18.69 0.38 18.82
C THR A 459 -19.07 1.83 18.53
N LEU A 460 -19.33 2.13 17.26
CA LEU A 460 -19.57 3.48 16.79
C LEU A 460 -20.99 3.60 16.21
N PRO A 461 -21.70 4.72 16.46
CA PRO A 461 -22.97 4.98 15.78
C PRO A 461 -22.72 5.35 14.31
N GLY A 462 -23.58 4.85 13.45
CA GLY A 462 -23.69 5.29 12.06
C GLY A 462 -24.19 6.72 11.94
N PHE A 463 -23.82 7.43 10.87
CA PHE A 463 -24.27 8.80 10.66
C PHE A 463 -25.78 8.93 10.49
N SER A 464 -26.47 7.87 10.04
CA SER A 464 -27.94 7.85 9.97
C SER A 464 -28.62 7.84 11.35
N THR A 465 -27.91 7.48 12.43
CA THR A 465 -28.45 7.42 13.79
C THR A 465 -28.02 8.61 14.66
N VAL A 466 -27.16 9.49 14.14
CA VAL A 466 -26.67 10.69 14.85
C VAL A 466 -27.56 11.90 14.55
N ASN A 467 -28.15 12.50 15.60
CA ASN A 467 -28.85 13.78 15.52
C ASN A 467 -27.91 14.96 15.82
N CYS A 468 -27.86 15.92 14.90
CA CYS A 468 -27.02 17.12 14.95
C CYS A 468 -27.80 18.44 15.02
N ASP A 469 -29.09 18.38 15.35
CA ASP A 469 -29.87 19.55 15.73
C ASP A 469 -29.38 19.99 17.13
N PHE A 470 -28.83 21.20 17.20
CA PHE A 470 -28.32 21.84 18.42
C PHE A 470 -29.08 23.13 18.71
#